data_AF-A0A4U5N413-F1
#
_entry.id   AF-A0A4U5N413-F1
#
_cell.length_a   1.000
_cell.length_b   1.000
_cell.length_c   1.000
_cell.angle_alpha   90.00
_cell.angle_beta   90.00
_cell.angle_gamma   90.00
#
_symmetry.space_group_name_H-M   'P 1'
#
loop_
_entity.id
_entity.type
_entity.pdbx_description
1 polymer ?
#
loop_
_entity_poly.entity_id
_entity_poly.type
_entity_poly.pdbx_seq_one_letter_code
_entity_poly.pdbx_strand_id
1 'polypeptide(L)'
;MAPLGQGMVWSEILCCPVCSELFSARNLPINLSCGHALCKPCLESDKTACPYDETAISMPVNKYPVNIALLRILNVETAGHPPCVKDFDKLAPLEHLLCRIASYLTRADSERGGSVYSEHLSRPVQRKLVFLLSFQLLEREGRLRALKSCRSIADRILTEVVTSYQSSAHTCTMLWSAVRARGCQFLGPAMQEDVLKLILLTLSKGRTLPGRPWSSTLSKPSAKTILKCPKHASATSFSSSTAPAASTSSNAMANHP
;
A
#
# COMPACT_ATOMS: atom_id res chain seq x y z
N MET A 1 24.83 10.60 -5.44
CA MET A 1 23.60 10.90 -4.70
C MET A 1 22.53 11.23 -5.72
N ALA A 2 21.57 10.33 -5.98
CA ALA A 2 20.51 10.56 -6.96
C ALA A 2 19.60 11.72 -6.49
N PRO A 3 19.10 12.59 -7.37
CA PRO A 3 18.22 13.67 -6.97
C PRO A 3 16.91 13.07 -6.44
N LEU A 4 16.59 13.39 -5.19
CA LEU A 4 15.30 13.12 -4.58
C LEU A 4 14.20 13.87 -5.34
N GLY A 5 13.22 13.15 -5.87
CA GLY A 5 11.84 13.63 -5.78
C GLY A 5 11.16 14.25 -7.00
N GLN A 6 11.50 13.90 -8.24
CA GLN A 6 10.51 13.99 -9.31
C GLN A 6 9.83 12.63 -9.47
N GLY A 7 8.81 12.39 -8.63
CA GLY A 7 7.87 11.31 -8.91
C GLY A 7 7.18 11.57 -10.24
N MET A 8 6.90 10.52 -11.01
CA MET A 8 6.21 10.63 -12.29
C MET A 8 4.97 11.52 -12.18
N VAL A 9 4.85 12.50 -13.08
CA VAL A 9 3.69 13.38 -13.14
C VAL A 9 2.49 12.56 -13.59
N TRP A 10 1.39 12.62 -12.84
CA TRP A 10 0.21 11.78 -13.09
C TRP A 10 -0.42 12.02 -14.47
N SER A 11 -0.29 13.21 -15.02
CA SER A 11 -0.76 13.55 -16.37
C SER A 11 0.01 12.84 -17.49
N GLU A 12 1.16 12.25 -17.19
CA GLU A 12 2.09 11.63 -18.16
C GLU A 12 2.40 10.18 -17.81
N ILE A 13 1.58 9.54 -16.96
CA ILE A 13 1.86 8.20 -16.43
C ILE A 13 1.85 7.11 -17.51
N LEU A 14 1.19 7.34 -18.65
CA LEU A 14 1.17 6.49 -19.84
C LEU A 14 2.17 6.96 -20.93
N CYS A 15 3.08 7.86 -20.59
CA CYS A 15 4.13 8.35 -21.48
C CYS A 15 5.50 7.82 -21.04
N CYS A 16 6.43 7.70 -21.99
CA CYS A 16 7.83 7.46 -21.68
C CYS A 16 8.45 8.72 -21.06
N PRO A 17 9.11 8.63 -19.89
CA PRO A 17 9.69 9.81 -19.24
C PRO A 17 10.90 10.41 -19.98
N VAL A 18 11.46 9.70 -20.97
CA VAL A 18 12.63 10.16 -21.74
C VAL A 18 12.22 10.93 -22.99
N CYS A 19 11.37 10.36 -23.82
CA CYS A 19 10.93 11.00 -25.06
C CYS A 19 9.59 11.76 -24.91
N SER A 20 8.93 11.66 -23.76
CA SER A 20 7.59 12.23 -23.50
C SER A 20 6.47 11.74 -24.42
N GLU A 21 6.74 10.74 -25.26
CA GLU A 21 5.76 10.14 -26.17
C GLU A 21 4.88 9.12 -25.46
N LEU A 22 3.62 9.03 -25.90
CA LEU A 22 2.69 7.98 -25.46
C LEU A 22 3.22 6.60 -25.84
N PHE A 23 2.97 5.63 -24.95
CA PHE A 23 3.20 4.24 -25.29
C PHE A 23 2.29 3.80 -26.44
N SER A 24 2.82 2.98 -27.33
CA SER A 24 2.14 2.57 -28.56
C SER A 24 2.73 1.28 -29.10
N ALA A 25 2.20 0.78 -30.21
CA ALA A 25 2.77 -0.38 -30.92
C ALA A 25 4.22 -0.14 -31.37
N ARG A 26 4.65 1.12 -31.53
CA ARG A 26 6.04 1.50 -31.84
C ARG A 26 6.83 1.82 -30.56
N ASN A 27 6.19 2.46 -29.59
CA ASN A 27 6.77 2.83 -28.30
C ASN A 27 6.37 1.82 -27.22
N LEU A 28 6.86 0.58 -27.33
CA LEU A 28 6.48 -0.51 -26.43
C LEU A 28 7.02 -0.25 -25.00
N PRO A 29 6.16 -0.20 -23.97
CA PRO A 29 6.58 0.06 -22.59
C PRO A 29 7.31 -1.16 -22.00
N ILE A 30 8.41 -0.91 -21.29
CA ILE A 30 9.19 -1.88 -20.55
C ILE A 30 9.36 -1.37 -19.12
N ASN A 31 8.95 -2.18 -18.14
CA ASN A 31 9.13 -1.86 -16.73
C ASN A 31 10.58 -2.16 -16.30
N LEU A 32 11.21 -1.26 -15.57
CA LEU A 32 12.52 -1.47 -14.97
C LEU A 32 12.42 -1.79 -13.46
N SER A 33 13.53 -2.28 -12.92
CA SER A 33 13.71 -2.60 -11.50
C SER A 33 13.53 -1.40 -10.57
N CYS A 34 13.74 -0.17 -11.04
CA CYS A 34 13.47 1.04 -10.27
C CYS A 34 11.97 1.37 -10.17
N GLY A 35 11.13 0.80 -11.03
CA GLY A 35 9.69 1.05 -11.10
C GLY A 35 9.26 2.05 -12.18
N HIS A 36 10.21 2.57 -12.97
CA HIS A 36 9.90 3.33 -14.17
C HIS A 36 9.50 2.43 -15.33
N ALA A 37 8.56 2.89 -16.16
CA ALA A 37 8.25 2.30 -17.45
C ALA A 37 8.82 3.19 -18.57
N LEU A 38 9.62 2.61 -19.46
CA LEU A 38 10.24 3.33 -20.58
C LEU A 38 9.93 2.64 -21.90
N CYS A 39 9.88 3.38 -23.00
CA CYS A 39 9.68 2.76 -24.29
C CYS A 39 10.95 2.01 -24.76
N LYS A 40 10.76 0.90 -25.46
CA LYS A 40 11.85 0.08 -26.00
C LYS A 40 12.87 0.87 -26.83
N PRO A 41 12.48 1.78 -27.74
CA PRO A 41 13.45 2.60 -28.49
C PRO A 41 14.38 3.44 -27.61
N CYS A 42 13.89 3.95 -26.47
CA CYS A 42 14.72 4.70 -25.53
C CYS A 42 15.68 3.81 -24.70
N LEU A 43 15.47 2.49 -24.69
CA LEU A 43 16.30 1.52 -23.97
C LEU A 43 17.28 0.75 -24.87
N GLU A 44 17.09 0.73 -26.19
CA GLU A 44 17.87 -0.09 -27.14
C GLU A 44 19.36 0.29 -27.25
N SER A 45 19.80 1.44 -26.74
CA SER A 45 21.18 1.95 -26.85
C SER A 45 22.16 1.44 -25.78
N ASP A 46 22.24 0.11 -25.59
CA ASP A 46 23.13 -0.58 -24.62
C ASP A 46 23.17 0.09 -23.23
N LYS A 47 22.01 0.55 -22.77
CA LYS A 47 21.89 1.19 -21.46
C LYS A 47 22.10 0.15 -20.36
N THR A 48 23.11 0.38 -19.53
CA THR A 48 23.38 -0.40 -18.31
C THR A 48 22.62 0.13 -17.09
N ALA A 49 21.99 1.30 -17.22
CA ALA A 49 21.24 1.97 -16.17
C ALA A 49 20.00 2.65 -16.73
N CYS A 50 18.99 2.82 -15.87
CA CYS A 50 17.80 3.60 -16.17
C CYS A 50 18.20 5.04 -16.55
N PRO A 51 17.78 5.56 -17.72
CA PRO A 51 18.16 6.89 -18.15
C PRO A 51 17.49 8.03 -17.36
N TYR A 52 16.53 7.70 -16.49
CA TYR A 52 15.81 8.67 -15.67
C TYR A 52 16.41 8.86 -14.27
N ASP A 53 16.84 7.77 -13.62
CA ASP A 53 17.31 7.77 -12.23
C ASP A 53 18.64 7.05 -12.02
N GLU A 54 19.30 6.62 -13.10
CA GLU A 54 20.60 5.94 -13.11
C GLU A 54 20.65 4.60 -12.35
N THR A 55 19.49 4.03 -12.02
CA THR A 55 19.43 2.70 -11.37
C THR A 55 19.96 1.62 -12.31
N ALA A 56 20.88 0.79 -11.84
CA ALA A 56 21.45 -0.29 -12.62
C ALA A 56 20.37 -1.26 -13.16
N ILE A 57 20.48 -1.59 -14.44
CA ILE A 57 19.62 -2.56 -15.11
C ILE A 57 20.23 -3.95 -14.93
N SER A 58 19.50 -4.86 -14.30
CA SER A 58 20.04 -6.16 -13.88
C SER A 58 20.02 -7.22 -14.99
N MET A 59 19.22 -7.01 -16.05
CA MET A 59 19.04 -7.94 -17.16
C MET A 59 19.07 -7.19 -18.50
N PRO A 60 19.55 -7.81 -19.60
CA PRO A 60 19.53 -7.16 -20.89
C PRO A 60 18.10 -6.81 -21.32
N VAL A 61 17.92 -5.62 -21.89
CA VAL A 61 16.60 -5.03 -22.23
C VAL A 61 15.72 -5.98 -23.03
N ASN A 62 16.31 -6.73 -23.97
CA ASN A 62 15.61 -7.70 -24.81
C ASN A 62 14.98 -8.87 -24.05
N LYS A 63 15.32 -9.09 -22.78
CA LYS A 63 14.72 -10.14 -21.94
C LYS A 63 13.56 -9.64 -21.08
N TYR A 64 13.36 -8.33 -20.96
CA TYR A 64 12.21 -7.82 -20.22
C TYR A 64 10.92 -7.95 -21.04
N PRO A 65 9.80 -8.30 -20.40
CA PRO A 65 8.50 -8.36 -21.05
C PRO A 65 8.01 -6.95 -21.37
N VAL A 66 7.23 -6.85 -22.45
CA VAL A 66 6.50 -5.63 -22.78
C VAL A 66 5.33 -5.49 -21.81
N ASN A 67 5.07 -4.29 -21.30
CA ASN A 67 3.94 -4.06 -20.41
C ASN A 67 2.62 -3.98 -21.19
N ILE A 68 2.03 -5.14 -21.48
CA ILE A 68 0.76 -5.26 -22.20
C ILE A 68 -0.39 -4.61 -21.42
N ALA A 69 -0.35 -4.64 -20.09
CA ALA A 69 -1.39 -4.02 -19.26
C ALA A 69 -1.47 -2.50 -19.47
N LEU A 70 -0.35 -1.78 -19.61
CA LEU A 70 -0.37 -0.35 -19.94
C LEU A 70 -0.87 -0.09 -21.37
N LEU A 71 -0.48 -0.94 -22.32
CA LEU A 71 -0.99 -0.85 -23.69
C LEU A 71 -2.50 -1.13 -23.78
N ARG A 72 -3.02 -2.01 -22.91
CA ARG A 72 -4.46 -2.31 -22.81
C ARG A 72 -5.27 -1.09 -22.41
N ILE A 73 -4.77 -0.27 -21.48
CA ILE A 73 -5.40 1.00 -21.06
C ILE A 73 -5.51 1.98 -22.24
N LEU A 74 -4.52 1.95 -23.13
CA LEU A 74 -4.45 2.77 -24.34
C LEU A 74 -5.19 2.16 -25.54
N ASN A 75 -5.85 1.02 -25.37
CA ASN A 75 -6.48 0.24 -26.45
C ASN A 75 -5.53 -0.10 -27.60
N VAL A 76 -4.25 -0.34 -27.29
CA VAL A 76 -3.25 -0.77 -28.25
C VAL A 76 -3.16 -2.28 -28.25
N GLU A 77 -3.44 -2.90 -29.40
CA GLU A 77 -3.25 -4.34 -29.58
C GLU A 77 -1.78 -4.66 -29.84
N THR A 78 -1.31 -5.79 -29.29
CA THR A 78 0.06 -6.27 -29.50
C THR A 78 0.05 -7.73 -29.91
N ALA A 79 0.97 -8.11 -30.79
CA ALA A 79 1.16 -9.48 -31.26
C ALA A 79 1.72 -10.46 -30.19
N GLY A 80 1.76 -10.08 -28.92
CA GLY A 80 2.31 -10.85 -27.81
C GLY A 80 3.78 -10.52 -27.50
N HIS A 81 4.34 -11.26 -26.54
CA HIS A 81 5.73 -11.07 -26.10
C HIS A 81 6.74 -11.67 -27.07
N PRO A 82 7.97 -11.13 -27.09
CA PRO A 82 9.06 -11.79 -27.80
C PRO A 82 9.35 -13.18 -27.17
N PRO A 83 9.71 -14.20 -27.99
CA PRO A 83 9.89 -15.59 -27.54
C PRO A 83 11.08 -15.82 -26.59
N CYS A 84 11.87 -14.79 -26.31
CA CYS A 84 13.07 -14.84 -25.47
C CYS A 84 12.81 -14.73 -23.96
N VAL A 85 11.57 -14.48 -23.52
CA VAL A 85 11.23 -14.34 -22.10
C VAL A 85 11.20 -15.72 -21.44
N LYS A 86 12.26 -16.05 -20.70
CA LYS A 86 12.32 -17.27 -19.87
C LYS A 86 11.27 -17.17 -18.75
N ASP A 87 10.64 -18.30 -18.39
CA ASP A 87 9.51 -18.39 -17.44
C ASP A 87 8.17 -17.77 -17.90
N PHE A 88 7.98 -17.57 -19.22
CA PHE A 88 6.72 -17.06 -19.77
C PHE A 88 5.49 -17.84 -19.28
N ASP A 89 5.56 -19.18 -19.18
CA ASP A 89 4.45 -20.02 -18.71
C ASP A 89 3.98 -19.67 -17.28
N LYS A 90 4.90 -19.21 -16.42
CA LYS A 90 4.57 -18.75 -15.06
C LYS A 90 4.11 -17.30 -15.05
N LEU A 91 4.52 -16.51 -16.03
CA LEU A 91 4.19 -15.09 -16.16
C LEU A 91 2.82 -14.88 -16.84
N ALA A 92 2.43 -15.77 -17.75
CA ALA A 92 1.19 -15.65 -18.53
C ALA A 92 -0.08 -15.54 -17.66
N PRO A 93 -0.25 -16.33 -16.58
CA PRO A 93 -1.40 -16.15 -15.67
C PRO A 93 -1.39 -14.79 -14.95
N LEU A 94 -0.20 -14.30 -14.58
CA LEU A 94 -0.04 -13.00 -13.93
C LEU A 94 -0.35 -11.86 -14.90
N GLU A 95 0.12 -11.95 -16.13
CA GLU A 95 -0.21 -11.00 -17.17
C GLU A 95 -1.71 -10.90 -17.42
N HIS A 96 -2.39 -12.03 -17.58
CA HIS A 96 -3.85 -12.04 -17.75
C HIS A 96 -4.56 -11.33 -16.59
N LEU A 97 -4.09 -11.55 -15.35
CA LEU A 97 -4.60 -10.86 -14.18
C LEU A 97 -4.33 -9.35 -14.22
N LEU A 98 -3.12 -8.93 -14.59
CA LEU A 98 -2.75 -7.51 -14.71
C LEU A 98 -3.56 -6.82 -15.82
N CYS A 99 -3.80 -7.48 -16.95
CA CYS A 99 -4.68 -7.00 -18.02
C CYS A 99 -6.13 -6.85 -17.56
N ARG A 100 -6.63 -7.79 -16.74
CA ARG A 100 -7.96 -7.68 -16.12
C ARG A 100 -8.04 -6.55 -15.09
N ILE A 101 -6.97 -6.25 -14.37
CA ILE A 101 -6.89 -5.07 -13.50
C ILE A 101 -6.89 -3.79 -14.37
N ALA A 102 -6.10 -3.79 -15.44
CA ALA A 102 -6.01 -2.67 -16.37
C ALA A 102 -7.34 -2.36 -17.08
N SER A 103 -8.22 -3.35 -17.29
CA SER A 103 -9.54 -3.08 -17.91
C SER A 103 -10.48 -2.23 -17.06
N TYR A 104 -10.19 -2.02 -15.77
CA TYR A 104 -10.91 -1.05 -14.94
C TYR A 104 -10.40 0.39 -15.12
N LEU A 105 -9.34 0.58 -15.90
CA LEU A 105 -8.69 1.85 -16.14
C LEU A 105 -8.84 2.21 -17.63
N THR A 106 -9.18 3.46 -17.90
CA THR A 106 -9.24 4.02 -19.26
C THR A 106 -8.33 5.23 -19.36
N ARG A 107 -7.83 5.48 -20.58
CA ARG A 107 -7.14 6.73 -20.89
C ARG A 107 -8.08 7.91 -20.62
N ALA A 108 -7.57 8.94 -19.94
CA ALA A 108 -8.28 10.20 -19.75
C ALA A 108 -7.72 11.31 -20.64
N ASP A 109 -8.63 12.15 -21.11
CA ASP A 109 -8.32 13.32 -21.93
C ASP A 109 -7.48 14.32 -21.10
N SER A 110 -6.28 14.56 -21.60
CA SER A 110 -5.32 15.53 -21.08
C SER A 110 -4.49 16.01 -22.28
N GLU A 111 -3.78 17.13 -22.16
CA GLU A 111 -3.03 17.71 -23.29
C GLU A 111 -2.11 16.70 -24.00
N ARG A 112 -1.51 15.77 -23.22
CA ARG A 112 -0.69 14.66 -23.73
C ARG A 112 -1.41 13.32 -23.72
N GLY A 113 -2.62 13.25 -23.18
CA GLY A 113 -3.41 12.02 -23.05
C GLY A 113 -2.76 10.93 -22.19
N GLY A 114 -1.76 11.28 -21.37
CA GLY A 114 -0.96 10.34 -20.59
C GLY A 114 -1.59 9.95 -19.25
N SER A 115 -2.76 10.49 -18.91
CA SER A 115 -3.42 10.25 -17.63
C SER A 115 -4.42 9.10 -17.69
N VAL A 116 -4.78 8.58 -16.51
CA VAL A 116 -5.72 7.47 -16.37
C VAL A 116 -6.94 7.88 -15.56
N TYR A 117 -8.06 7.27 -15.89
CA TYR A 117 -9.34 7.46 -15.23
C TYR A 117 -10.08 6.13 -15.07
N SER A 118 -11.07 6.11 -14.18
CA SER A 118 -11.97 5.00 -13.96
C SER A 118 -13.26 5.54 -13.37
N GLU A 119 -14.40 5.09 -13.87
CA GLU A 119 -15.72 5.39 -13.31
C GLU A 119 -15.99 4.60 -12.03
N HIS A 120 -15.34 3.44 -11.87
CA HIS A 120 -15.61 2.50 -10.79
C HIS A 120 -14.64 2.62 -9.61
N LEU A 121 -13.47 3.23 -9.84
CA LEU A 121 -12.39 3.26 -8.87
C LEU A 121 -12.13 4.70 -8.42
N SER A 122 -11.88 4.89 -7.13
CA SER A 122 -11.43 6.18 -6.61
C SER A 122 -10.04 6.55 -7.12
N ARG A 123 -9.71 7.84 -7.16
CA ARG A 123 -8.37 8.33 -7.56
C ARG A 123 -7.22 7.66 -6.78
N PRO A 124 -7.30 7.45 -5.43
CA PRO A 124 -6.26 6.74 -4.70
C PRO A 124 -6.05 5.29 -5.14
N VAL A 125 -7.13 4.57 -5.44
CA VAL A 125 -7.04 3.18 -5.94
C VAL A 125 -6.47 3.17 -7.36
N GLN A 126 -6.95 4.04 -8.26
CA GLN A 126 -6.41 4.20 -9.61
C GLN A 126 -4.89 4.40 -9.58
N ARG A 127 -4.39 5.31 -8.74
CA ARG A 127 -2.95 5.55 -8.58
C ARG A 127 -2.19 4.30 -8.18
N LYS A 128 -2.66 3.59 -7.15
CA LYS A 128 -1.99 2.37 -6.66
C LYS A 128 -2.00 1.25 -7.70
N LEU A 129 -3.09 1.10 -8.46
CA LEU A 129 -3.16 0.11 -9.54
C LEU A 129 -2.14 0.41 -10.64
N VAL A 130 -2.02 1.66 -11.08
CA VAL A 130 -1.05 2.00 -12.13
C VAL A 130 0.38 1.72 -11.65
N PHE A 131 0.73 2.06 -10.40
CA PHE A 131 2.03 1.67 -9.83
C PHE A 131 2.24 0.15 -9.78
N LEU A 132 1.19 -0.62 -9.46
CA LEU A 132 1.25 -2.08 -9.50
C LEU A 132 1.57 -2.59 -10.91
N LEU A 133 0.94 -2.01 -11.94
CA LEU A 133 1.18 -2.36 -13.35
C LEU A 133 2.61 -2.00 -13.80
N SER A 134 3.27 -1.03 -13.16
CA SER A 134 4.64 -0.59 -13.50
C SER A 134 5.76 -1.38 -12.80
N PHE A 135 5.46 -2.39 -11.97
CA PHE A 135 6.51 -3.22 -11.38
C PHE A 135 7.06 -4.27 -12.34
N GLN A 136 8.37 -4.50 -12.27
CA GLN A 136 9.05 -5.54 -13.06
C GLN A 136 9.03 -6.89 -12.34
N LEU A 137 8.06 -7.75 -12.67
CA LEU A 137 7.79 -9.00 -11.94
C LEU A 137 8.79 -10.14 -12.20
N LEU A 138 9.59 -10.06 -13.27
CA LEU A 138 10.69 -11.02 -13.47
C LEU A 138 11.77 -10.90 -12.38
N GLU A 139 11.91 -9.71 -11.80
CA GLU A 139 12.90 -9.47 -10.75
C GLU A 139 12.33 -9.66 -9.35
N ARG A 140 13.17 -10.14 -8.42
CA ARG A 140 12.79 -10.35 -7.02
C ARG A 140 12.30 -9.06 -6.36
N GLU A 141 13.00 -7.94 -6.61
CA GLU A 141 12.65 -6.65 -6.02
C GLU A 141 11.29 -6.14 -6.50
N GLY A 142 11.00 -6.28 -7.80
CA GLY A 142 9.70 -5.95 -8.35
C GLY A 142 8.57 -6.81 -7.76
N ARG A 143 8.79 -8.12 -7.55
CA ARG A 143 7.81 -8.98 -6.88
C ARG A 143 7.53 -8.57 -5.43
N LEU A 144 8.55 -8.24 -4.65
CA LEU A 144 8.39 -7.81 -3.26
C LEU A 144 7.61 -6.48 -3.18
N ARG A 145 7.91 -5.53 -4.05
CA ARG A 145 7.18 -4.26 -4.14
C ARG A 145 5.74 -4.45 -4.60
N ALA A 146 5.50 -5.33 -5.58
CA ALA A 146 4.16 -5.70 -6.03
C ALA A 146 3.32 -6.29 -4.89
N LEU A 147 3.86 -7.25 -4.12
CA LEU A 147 3.16 -7.84 -2.96
C LEU A 147 2.78 -6.79 -1.91
N LYS A 148 3.71 -5.88 -1.57
CA LYS A 148 3.43 -4.76 -0.65
C LYS A 148 2.35 -3.84 -1.21
N SER A 149 2.39 -3.55 -2.52
CA SER A 149 1.39 -2.72 -3.19
C SER A 149 0.01 -3.38 -3.19
N CYS A 150 -0.08 -4.69 -3.49
CA CYS A 150 -1.34 -5.44 -3.43
C CYS A 150 -2.00 -5.36 -2.05
N ARG A 151 -1.23 -5.51 -0.98
CA ARG A 151 -1.74 -5.32 0.39
C ARG A 151 -2.24 -3.89 0.60
N SER A 152 -1.46 -2.89 0.19
CA SER A 152 -1.83 -1.48 0.31
C SER A 152 -3.09 -1.11 -0.49
N ILE A 153 -3.31 -1.76 -1.65
CA ILE A 153 -4.53 -1.63 -2.44
C ILE A 153 -5.72 -2.24 -1.69
N ALA A 154 -5.56 -3.45 -1.16
CA ALA A 154 -6.61 -4.13 -0.40
C ALA A 154 -7.02 -3.33 0.86
N ASP A 155 -6.06 -2.84 1.64
CA ASP A 155 -6.33 -1.99 2.82
C ASP A 155 -7.06 -0.70 2.42
N ARG A 156 -6.71 -0.12 1.26
CA ARG A 156 -7.37 1.08 0.76
C ARG A 156 -8.81 0.81 0.33
N ILE A 157 -9.04 -0.26 -0.42
CA ILE A 157 -10.40 -0.68 -0.83
C ILE A 157 -11.24 -0.97 0.40
N LEU A 158 -10.72 -1.71 1.38
CA LEU A 158 -11.41 -1.99 2.63
C LEU A 158 -11.80 -0.70 3.36
N THR A 159 -10.90 0.27 3.43
CA THR A 159 -11.18 1.58 4.05
C THR A 159 -12.29 2.32 3.30
N GLU A 160 -12.29 2.31 1.97
CA GLU A 160 -13.33 2.95 1.16
C GLU A 160 -14.69 2.27 1.33
N VAL A 161 -14.72 0.94 1.37
CA VAL A 161 -15.94 0.17 1.66
C VAL A 161 -16.46 0.52 3.06
N VAL A 162 -15.63 0.45 4.10
CA VAL A 162 -16.03 0.78 5.48
C VAL A 162 -16.53 2.23 5.58
N THR A 163 -15.83 3.17 4.95
CA THR A 163 -16.22 4.59 4.96
C THR A 163 -17.54 4.80 4.22
N SER A 164 -17.82 4.05 3.14
CA SER A 164 -19.07 4.16 2.39
C SER A 164 -20.31 3.77 3.21
N TYR A 165 -20.16 2.85 4.17
CA TYR A 165 -21.23 2.46 5.09
C TYR A 165 -21.33 3.35 6.34
N GLN A 166 -20.29 4.12 6.66
CA GLN A 166 -20.29 4.99 7.84
C GLN A 166 -21.02 6.31 7.53
N SER A 167 -22.14 6.55 8.22
CA SER A 167 -22.80 7.87 8.17
C SER A 167 -21.88 8.94 8.77
N SER A 168 -21.47 9.90 7.94
CA SER A 168 -20.64 11.04 8.37
C SER A 168 -21.32 11.84 9.50
N ALA A 169 -22.65 11.91 9.49
CA ALA A 169 -23.45 12.64 10.47
C ALA A 169 -23.35 12.07 11.90
N HIS A 170 -23.12 10.77 12.06
CA HIS A 170 -23.12 10.11 13.38
C HIS A 170 -21.75 9.59 13.82
N THR A 171 -20.73 9.70 12.97
CA THR A 171 -19.38 9.20 13.27
C THR A 171 -18.80 9.83 14.54
N CYS A 172 -18.91 11.16 14.69
CA CYS A 172 -18.47 11.86 15.90
C CYS A 172 -19.24 11.40 17.14
N THR A 173 -20.56 11.25 17.04
CA THR A 173 -21.41 10.82 18.16
C THR A 173 -21.07 9.40 18.60
N MET A 174 -20.89 8.48 17.65
CA MET A 174 -20.50 7.09 17.92
C MET A 174 -19.11 7.01 18.55
N LEU A 175 -18.15 7.80 18.06
CA LEU A 175 -16.81 7.88 18.63
C LEU A 175 -16.87 8.32 20.11
N TRP A 176 -17.56 9.43 20.40
CA TRP A 176 -17.63 9.94 21.77
C TRP A 176 -18.43 9.03 22.71
N SER A 177 -19.45 8.34 22.20
CA SER A 177 -20.14 7.29 22.96
C SER A 177 -19.21 6.13 23.30
N ALA A 178 -18.39 5.68 22.35
CA ALA A 178 -17.41 4.60 22.58
C ALA A 178 -16.29 5.01 23.56
N VAL A 179 -15.88 6.29 23.56
CA VAL A 179 -14.93 6.86 24.53
C VAL A 179 -15.53 6.85 25.94
N ARG A 180 -16.77 7.34 26.09
CA ARG A 180 -17.48 7.35 27.38
C ARG A 180 -17.78 5.95 27.92
N ALA A 181 -18.11 5.00 27.04
CA ALA A 181 -18.34 3.61 27.42
C ALA A 181 -17.10 2.94 28.03
N ARG A 182 -15.89 3.40 27.69
CA ARG A 182 -14.62 2.95 28.30
C ARG A 182 -14.26 3.71 29.58
N GLY A 183 -15.15 4.58 30.07
CA GLY A 183 -14.88 5.43 31.22
C GLY A 183 -13.90 6.57 30.92
N CYS A 184 -13.67 6.89 29.65
CA CYS A 184 -12.82 7.99 29.20
C CYS A 184 -13.66 9.20 28.76
N GLN A 185 -13.03 10.37 28.62
CA GLN A 185 -13.71 11.58 28.13
C GLN A 185 -12.73 12.49 27.39
N PHE A 186 -13.22 13.12 26.31
CA PHE A 186 -12.54 14.21 25.63
C PHE A 186 -13.25 15.52 25.94
N LEU A 187 -12.49 16.54 26.35
CA LEU A 187 -13.02 17.82 26.83
C LEU A 187 -13.05 18.92 25.78
N GLY A 188 -12.68 18.61 24.54
CA GLY A 188 -12.40 19.59 23.51
C GLY A 188 -10.91 19.99 23.50
N PRO A 189 -10.38 20.52 22.38
CA PRO A 189 -8.94 20.67 22.18
C PRO A 189 -8.23 21.47 23.29
N ALA A 190 -8.70 22.69 23.59
CA ALA A 190 -8.07 23.57 24.57
C ALA A 190 -8.08 22.99 26.00
N MET A 191 -9.25 22.56 26.47
CA MET A 191 -9.39 22.05 27.84
C MET A 191 -8.66 20.70 28.03
N GLN A 192 -8.59 19.87 26.98
CA GLN A 192 -7.82 18.63 27.02
C GLN A 192 -6.31 18.93 27.12
N GLU A 193 -5.82 19.91 26.38
CA GLU A 193 -4.42 20.33 26.41
C GLU A 193 -4.01 20.84 27.81
N ASP A 194 -4.81 21.70 28.43
CA ASP A 194 -4.54 22.25 29.77
C ASP A 194 -4.50 21.16 30.84
N VAL A 195 -5.46 20.22 30.81
CA VAL A 195 -5.48 19.09 31.75
C VAL A 195 -4.26 18.19 31.56
N LEU A 196 -3.86 17.90 30.32
CA LEU A 196 -2.66 17.10 30.05
C LEU A 196 -1.37 17.80 30.49
N LYS A 197 -1.25 19.11 30.28
CA LYS A 197 -0.12 19.92 30.81
C LYS A 197 -0.05 19.87 32.33
N LEU A 198 -1.20 19.97 33.01
CA LEU A 198 -1.26 19.89 34.47
C LEU A 198 -0.86 18.49 34.99
N ILE A 199 -1.30 17.43 34.31
CA ILE A 199 -0.87 16.05 34.61
C ILE A 199 0.65 15.92 34.47
N LEU A 200 1.22 16.39 33.37
CA LEU A 200 2.65 16.33 33.12
C LEU A 200 3.45 17.12 34.19
N LEU A 201 3.01 18.33 34.54
CA LEU A 201 3.64 19.14 35.59
C LEU A 201 3.62 18.45 36.96
N THR A 202 2.55 17.69 37.24
CA THR A 202 2.39 17.01 38.53
C THR A 202 3.24 15.74 38.60
N LEU A 203 3.27 14.95 37.53
CA LEU A 203 4.05 13.71 37.45
C LEU A 203 5.57 13.97 37.33
N SER A 204 5.98 15.01 36.60
CA SER A 204 7.40 15.40 36.45
C SER A 204 8.05 15.82 37.77
N LYS A 205 7.26 16.26 38.76
CA LYS A 205 7.74 16.62 40.10
C LYS A 205 7.91 15.40 41.04
N GLY A 206 7.85 14.17 40.51
CA GLY A 206 8.15 12.93 41.26
C GLY A 206 7.14 12.57 42.35
N ARG A 207 5.96 13.23 42.38
CA ARG A 207 4.93 12.93 43.37
C ARG A 207 4.22 11.63 42.99
N THR A 208 4.48 10.54 43.71
CA THR A 208 3.60 9.36 43.71
C THR A 208 2.28 9.77 44.34
N LEU A 209 1.22 9.82 43.54
CA LEU A 209 -0.11 10.24 44.02
C LEU A 209 -0.84 9.01 44.59
N PRO A 210 -1.08 8.95 45.93
CA PRO A 210 -1.79 7.83 46.53
C PRO A 210 -3.28 8.01 46.28
N GLY A 211 -3.86 7.20 45.40
CA GLY A 211 -5.26 6.73 45.39
C GLY A 211 -6.42 7.72 45.58
N ARG A 212 -6.19 9.03 45.71
CA ARG A 212 -7.22 10.06 45.84
C ARG A 212 -7.64 10.47 44.44
N PRO A 213 -8.93 10.37 44.12
CA PRO A 213 -9.41 10.73 42.81
C PRO A 213 -9.13 12.22 42.59
N TRP A 214 -8.62 12.56 41.41
CA TRP A 214 -8.44 13.92 40.89
C TRP A 214 -9.75 14.76 40.85
N SER A 215 -10.84 14.23 41.42
CA SER A 215 -12.16 14.82 41.47
C SER A 215 -12.26 16.08 42.34
N SER A 216 -11.28 16.37 43.19
CA SER A 216 -11.31 17.53 44.10
C SER A 216 -10.57 18.76 43.55
N THR A 217 -9.62 18.60 42.63
CA THR A 217 -8.87 19.71 42.00
C THR A 217 -9.51 20.21 40.71
N LEU A 218 -10.39 19.42 40.11
CA LEU A 218 -11.11 19.78 38.90
C LEU A 218 -12.57 20.09 39.24
N SER A 219 -12.92 21.39 39.22
CA SER A 219 -14.24 21.92 39.61
C SER A 219 -15.38 21.46 38.69
N LYS A 220 -15.09 20.88 37.53
CA LYS A 220 -16.09 20.44 36.55
C LYS A 220 -16.22 18.91 36.51
N PRO A 221 -17.44 18.35 36.61
CA PRO A 221 -17.70 16.90 36.53
C PRO A 221 -17.05 16.23 35.31
N SER A 222 -17.01 16.93 34.18
CA SER A 222 -16.43 16.47 32.91
C SER A 222 -14.96 16.09 33.02
N ALA A 223 -14.16 16.76 33.84
CA ALA A 223 -12.72 16.50 33.90
C ALA A 223 -12.34 15.33 34.81
N LYS A 224 -13.29 14.82 35.61
CA LYS A 224 -13.07 13.68 36.53
C LYS A 224 -12.95 12.34 35.80
N THR A 225 -13.48 12.24 34.58
CA THR A 225 -13.51 11.01 33.78
C THR A 225 -12.17 10.75 33.07
N ILE A 226 -11.34 11.77 32.84
CA ILE A 226 -10.01 11.60 32.20
C ILE A 226 -9.08 10.72 33.06
N LEU A 227 -9.25 10.74 34.37
CA LEU A 227 -8.35 10.11 35.35
C LEU A 227 -8.93 8.87 36.01
N LYS A 228 -10.08 8.37 35.53
CA LYS A 228 -10.57 7.05 35.92
C LYS A 228 -9.73 5.99 35.22
N CYS A 229 -8.67 5.54 35.89
CA CYS A 229 -8.05 4.27 35.59
C CYS A 229 -9.13 3.18 35.73
N PRO A 230 -9.36 2.32 34.72
CA PRO A 230 -10.31 1.22 34.86
C PRO A 230 -9.77 0.26 35.90
N LYS A 231 -10.31 0.33 37.13
CA LYS A 231 -10.22 -0.77 38.07
C LYS A 231 -11.13 -1.87 37.52
N HIS A 232 -10.55 -3.01 37.15
CA HIS A 232 -11.17 -4.15 36.47
C HIS A 232 -11.18 -4.10 34.93
N ALA A 233 -9.99 -4.11 34.32
CA ALA A 233 -9.77 -5.10 33.26
C ALA A 233 -9.42 -6.40 33.98
N SER A 234 -10.39 -7.31 34.08
CA SER A 234 -10.18 -8.66 34.57
C SER A 234 -8.98 -9.25 33.83
N ALA A 235 -8.00 -9.74 34.59
CA ALA A 235 -6.93 -10.55 34.06
C ALA A 235 -7.53 -11.79 33.40
N THR A 236 -7.71 -11.78 32.08
CA THR A 236 -7.63 -13.00 31.31
C THR A 236 -6.15 -13.37 31.26
N SER A 237 -5.77 -14.20 32.23
CA SER A 237 -4.53 -14.95 32.22
C SER A 237 -4.39 -15.67 30.88
N PHE A 238 -3.51 -15.19 30.02
CA PHE A 238 -2.94 -16.01 28.96
C PHE A 238 -1.98 -16.98 29.66
N SER A 239 -2.50 -18.14 30.07
CA SER A 239 -1.69 -19.24 30.54
C SER A 239 -0.86 -19.78 29.37
N SER A 240 0.42 -19.45 29.38
CA SER A 240 1.46 -20.11 28.62
C SER A 240 1.72 -21.50 29.20
N SER A 241 1.17 -22.56 28.59
CA SER A 241 1.72 -23.93 28.62
C SER A 241 0.75 -24.94 28.01
N THR A 242 1.00 -25.36 26.77
CA THR A 242 1.10 -26.79 26.39
C THR A 242 1.45 -26.89 24.89
N ALA A 243 2.70 -27.25 24.62
CA ALA A 243 3.05 -27.97 23.41
C ALA A 243 2.61 -29.44 23.57
N PRO A 244 2.25 -30.13 22.49
CA PRO A 244 2.46 -31.57 22.43
C PRO A 244 3.47 -31.92 21.33
N ALA A 245 4.56 -32.53 21.81
CA ALA A 245 5.23 -33.72 21.29
C ALA A 245 5.43 -33.87 19.78
N ALA A 246 6.70 -33.85 19.40
CA ALA A 246 7.24 -34.63 18.30
C ALA A 246 6.90 -36.12 18.47
N SER A 247 6.37 -36.74 17.43
CA SER A 247 6.44 -38.19 17.23
C SER A 247 7.37 -38.46 16.05
N THR A 248 8.59 -38.88 16.39
CA THR A 248 9.44 -39.69 15.54
C THR A 248 8.87 -41.11 15.48
N SER A 249 8.57 -41.60 14.28
CA SER A 249 8.70 -43.02 13.98
C SER A 249 9.30 -43.17 12.58
N SER A 250 10.49 -43.75 12.56
CA SER A 250 11.22 -44.18 11.38
C SER A 250 11.08 -45.70 11.23
N ASN A 251 11.23 -46.15 9.98
CA ASN A 251 11.42 -47.53 9.49
C ASN A 251 10.12 -48.36 9.35
N ALA A 252 9.93 -49.20 8.33
CA ALA A 252 10.86 -49.85 7.41
C ALA A 252 10.20 -50.22 6.07
N MET A 253 11.06 -50.47 5.08
CA MET A 253 10.81 -51.07 3.77
C MET A 253 10.06 -52.41 3.83
N ALA A 254 9.24 -52.71 2.81
CA ALA A 254 9.16 -54.05 2.21
C ALA A 254 8.50 -54.00 0.82
N ASN A 255 9.05 -54.84 -0.06
CA ASN A 255 8.83 -54.98 -1.51
C ASN A 255 7.46 -55.54 -1.93
N HIS A 256 7.05 -55.19 -3.16
CA HIS A 256 6.54 -55.98 -4.31
C HIS A 256 6.17 -57.48 -4.12
N PRO A 257 5.27 -58.06 -4.95
CA PRO A 257 5.10 -57.84 -6.40
C PRO A 257 3.88 -57.03 -6.81
#